data_AF-A0AAV3X638-F1
#
_entry.id   AF-A0AAV3X638-F1
#
_cell.length_a   1.000
_cell.length_b   1.000
_cell.length_c   1.000
_cell.angle_alpha   90.00
_cell.angle_beta   90.00
_cell.angle_gamma   90.00
#
_symmetry.space_group_name_H-M   'P 1'
#
loop_
_entity.id
_entity.type
_entity.pdbx_description
1 polymer ?
#
loop_
_entity_poly.entity_id
_entity_poly.type
_entity_poly.pdbx_seq_one_letter_code
_entity_poly.pdbx_strand_id
1 'polypeptide(L)'
;MVCPNDPELVSKAESYFIDFYQPLLNQAPVPANKIIPAEVVLQPTLAKLSKYVVIFGVDTDQDSGIPTVYIKYDWLYRSPIRTIRSIFKADNKKPTGLRWSEYCRRQYSFWKATCNGVAIDIAPWDGVLYLRNKAVIQKLAGVEMLALREPEFTNIKNSSLKEQLPGLAILEHDPIPLLWLQ
;
A
#
# COMPACT_ATOMS: atom_id res chain seq x y z
N MET A 1 -10.01 -40.55 50.98
CA MET A 1 -9.87 -41.24 49.68
C MET A 1 -8.79 -40.52 48.91
N VAL A 2 -7.60 -41.10 48.83
CA VAL A 2 -6.50 -40.55 48.02
C VAL A 2 -6.61 -41.24 46.66
N CYS A 3 -6.93 -40.49 45.62
CA CYS A 3 -6.92 -41.05 44.26
C CYS A 3 -5.48 -41.48 43.96
N PRO A 4 -5.24 -42.70 43.47
CA PRO A 4 -3.91 -43.07 43.02
C PRO A 4 -3.51 -42.13 41.88
N ASN A 5 -2.35 -41.49 42.00
CA ASN A 5 -1.74 -40.70 40.93
C ASN A 5 -1.33 -41.68 39.82
N ASP A 6 -2.27 -41.98 38.93
CA ASP A 6 -2.02 -42.79 37.75
C ASP A 6 -1.46 -41.87 36.65
N PRO A 7 -0.15 -41.99 36.33
CA PRO A 7 0.51 -41.11 35.38
C PRO A 7 -0.03 -41.24 33.95
N GLU A 8 -0.62 -42.40 33.58
CA GLU A 8 -1.24 -42.56 32.25
C GLU A 8 -2.52 -41.74 32.12
N LEU A 9 -3.31 -41.67 33.19
CA LEU A 9 -4.54 -40.88 33.23
C LEU A 9 -4.25 -39.39 33.13
N VAL A 10 -3.19 -38.91 33.80
CA VAL A 10 -2.74 -37.52 33.72
C VAL A 10 -2.28 -37.19 32.31
N SER A 11 -1.45 -38.03 31.69
CA SER A 11 -0.97 -37.81 30.33
C SER A 11 -2.09 -37.82 29.27
N LYS A 12 -3.08 -38.71 29.41
CA LYS A 12 -4.27 -38.72 28.54
C LYS A 12 -5.14 -37.47 28.73
N ALA A 13 -5.34 -37.04 29.97
CA ALA A 13 -6.10 -35.84 30.26
C ALA A 13 -5.39 -34.59 29.71
N GLU A 14 -4.08 -34.45 29.93
CA GLU A 14 -3.27 -33.37 29.34
C GLU A 14 -3.36 -33.37 27.82
N SER A 15 -3.17 -34.51 27.17
CA SER A 15 -3.26 -34.62 25.71
C SER A 15 -4.63 -34.16 25.20
N TYR A 16 -5.72 -34.60 25.84
CA TYR A 16 -7.08 -34.20 25.50
C TYR A 16 -7.30 -32.69 25.68
N PHE A 17 -6.85 -32.12 26.81
CA PHE A 17 -7.02 -30.69 27.08
C PHE A 17 -6.17 -29.83 26.14
N ILE A 18 -4.96 -30.28 25.82
CA ILE A 18 -4.12 -29.62 24.84
C ILE A 18 -4.79 -29.67 23.47
N ASP A 19 -5.26 -30.83 23.00
CA ASP A 19 -5.93 -30.95 21.70
C ASP A 19 -7.18 -30.07 21.61
N PHE A 20 -7.96 -29.98 22.69
CA PHE A 20 -9.23 -29.27 22.70
C PHE A 20 -9.07 -27.75 22.88
N TYR A 21 -8.11 -27.30 23.69
CA TYR A 21 -7.98 -25.88 24.06
C TYR A 21 -6.75 -25.19 23.46
N GLN A 22 -5.63 -25.90 23.25
CA GLN A 22 -4.37 -25.34 22.75
C GLN A 22 -3.59 -26.32 21.84
N PRO A 23 -4.16 -26.74 20.69
CA PRO A 23 -3.58 -27.79 19.84
C PRO A 23 -2.16 -27.46 19.32
N LEU A 24 -1.78 -26.18 19.35
CA LEU A 24 -0.42 -25.71 19.05
C LEU A 24 0.67 -26.33 19.94
N LEU A 25 0.36 -26.68 21.19
CA LEU A 25 1.31 -27.29 22.12
C LEU A 25 1.63 -28.75 21.73
N ASN A 26 0.76 -29.42 20.97
CA ASN A 26 0.97 -30.78 20.47
C ASN A 26 1.63 -30.85 19.09
N GLN A 27 2.24 -29.75 18.62
CA GLN A 27 2.80 -29.65 17.27
C GLN A 27 1.78 -30.01 16.17
N ALA A 28 0.49 -29.88 16.47
CA ALA A 28 -0.56 -30.17 15.50
C ALA A 28 -0.37 -29.25 14.28
N PRO A 29 -0.42 -29.78 13.04
CA PRO A 29 -0.18 -28.99 11.85
C PRO A 29 -1.30 -27.95 11.70
N VAL A 30 -1.00 -26.71 12.07
CA VAL A 30 -1.94 -25.59 11.85
C VAL A 30 -1.82 -25.16 10.40
N PRO A 31 -2.93 -25.09 9.64
CA PRO A 31 -2.89 -24.60 8.28
C PRO A 31 -2.44 -23.14 8.30
N ALA A 32 -1.22 -22.90 7.83
CA ALA A 32 -0.73 -21.55 7.64
C ALA A 32 -1.64 -20.84 6.62
N ASN A 33 -2.21 -19.70 7.01
CA ASN A 33 -2.94 -18.85 6.07
C ASN A 33 -1.97 -18.45 4.96
N LYS A 34 -2.31 -18.76 3.70
CA LYS A 34 -1.55 -18.30 2.55
C LYS A 34 -1.66 -16.78 2.45
N ILE A 35 -0.63 -16.08 2.93
CA ILE A 35 -0.53 -14.62 2.80
C ILE A 35 -0.11 -14.30 1.37
N ILE A 36 -0.87 -13.42 0.72
CA ILE A 36 -0.56 -12.95 -0.63
C ILE A 36 0.46 -11.80 -0.50
N PRO A 37 1.61 -11.83 -1.22
CA PRO A 37 2.57 -10.74 -1.20
C PRO A 37 1.94 -9.40 -1.58
N ALA A 38 2.39 -8.32 -0.94
CA ALA A 38 1.79 -6.99 -1.13
C ALA A 38 1.91 -6.50 -2.59
N GLU A 39 3.05 -6.73 -3.23
CA GLU A 39 3.32 -6.35 -4.62
C GLU A 39 2.38 -7.02 -5.63
N VAL A 40 2.01 -8.28 -5.40
CA VAL A 40 1.08 -9.05 -6.25
C VAL A 40 -0.32 -8.45 -6.22
N VAL A 41 -0.69 -7.83 -5.10
CA VAL A 41 -1.95 -7.08 -4.96
C VAL A 41 -1.79 -5.66 -5.50
N LEU A 42 -0.63 -5.03 -5.30
CA LEU A 42 -0.37 -3.65 -5.68
C LEU A 42 -0.38 -3.45 -7.20
N GLN A 43 0.26 -4.32 -7.98
CA GLN A 43 0.32 -4.21 -9.44
C GLN A 43 -1.05 -4.06 -10.12
N PRO A 44 -2.02 -4.99 -9.93
CA PRO A 44 -3.34 -4.83 -10.54
C PRO A 44 -4.10 -3.60 -10.01
N THR A 45 -3.77 -3.14 -8.80
CA THR A 45 -4.34 -1.92 -8.23
C THR A 45 -3.80 -0.68 -8.91
N LEU A 46 -2.48 -0.55 -9.07
CA LEU A 46 -1.85 0.53 -9.82
C LEU A 46 -2.31 0.55 -11.27
N ALA A 47 -2.47 -0.62 -11.90
CA ALA A 47 -2.99 -0.72 -13.26
C ALA A 47 -4.42 -0.16 -13.38
N LYS A 48 -5.29 -0.38 -12.37
CA LYS A 48 -6.62 0.24 -12.32
C LYS A 48 -6.56 1.73 -12.04
N LEU A 49 -5.64 2.18 -11.19
CA LEU A 49 -5.47 3.58 -10.82
C LEU A 49 -4.86 4.44 -11.93
N SER A 50 -4.02 3.87 -12.79
CA SER A 50 -3.30 4.56 -13.88
C SER A 50 -4.20 5.46 -14.73
N LYS A 51 -5.48 5.08 -14.90
CA LYS A 51 -6.49 5.83 -15.66
C LYS A 51 -6.96 7.10 -14.98
N TYR A 52 -6.71 7.26 -13.69
CA TYR A 52 -7.27 8.28 -12.81
C TYR A 52 -6.23 9.20 -12.20
N VAL A 53 -4.96 8.77 -12.16
CA VAL A 53 -3.92 9.40 -11.38
C VAL A 53 -2.67 9.72 -12.19
N VAL A 54 -1.85 10.63 -11.68
CA VAL A 54 -0.52 10.99 -12.20
C VAL A 54 0.47 10.98 -11.04
N ILE A 55 1.63 10.37 -11.24
CA ILE A 55 2.74 10.38 -10.29
C ILE A 55 3.36 11.77 -10.32
N PHE A 56 3.47 12.37 -9.14
CA PHE A 56 4.04 13.70 -8.97
C PHE A 56 5.55 13.67 -8.75
N GLY A 57 6.04 12.66 -8.05
CA GLY A 57 7.44 12.52 -7.71
C GLY A 57 7.64 11.60 -6.53
N VAL A 58 8.88 11.51 -6.09
CA VAL A 58 9.30 10.73 -4.93
C VAL A 58 10.03 11.65 -3.96
N ASP A 59 9.82 11.46 -2.67
CA ASP A 59 10.58 12.12 -1.62
C ASP A 59 11.34 11.05 -0.83
N THR A 60 12.67 11.14 -0.85
CA THR A 60 13.58 10.22 -0.15
C THR A 60 14.08 10.78 1.17
N ASP A 61 13.88 12.07 1.42
CA ASP A 61 14.57 12.83 2.47
C ASP A 61 13.62 13.15 3.64
N GLN A 62 12.53 12.40 3.75
CA GLN A 62 11.56 12.53 4.84
C GLN A 62 12.20 12.13 6.18
N ASP A 63 11.89 12.88 7.24
CA ASP A 63 12.27 12.56 8.64
C ASP A 63 11.82 11.14 9.06
N SER A 64 10.80 10.59 8.40
CA SER A 64 10.29 9.24 8.64
C SER A 64 11.24 8.12 8.16
N GLY A 65 12.23 8.44 7.33
CA GLY A 65 13.19 7.49 6.77
C GLY A 65 12.63 6.53 5.70
N ILE A 66 11.36 6.68 5.30
CA ILE A 66 10.71 5.84 4.30
C ILE A 66 10.51 6.66 3.01
N PRO A 67 11.07 6.24 1.86
CA PRO A 67 10.82 6.92 0.60
C PRO A 67 9.33 6.89 0.27
N THR A 68 8.79 8.05 -0.10
CA THR A 68 7.35 8.23 -0.35
C THR A 68 7.10 8.67 -1.78
N VAL A 69 6.31 7.89 -2.52
CA VAL A 69 5.83 8.24 -3.85
C VAL A 69 4.53 9.03 -3.71
N TYR A 70 4.52 10.25 -4.25
CA TYR A 70 3.33 11.09 -4.27
C TYR A 70 2.59 10.94 -5.60
N ILE A 71 1.31 10.63 -5.50
CA ILE A 71 0.41 10.41 -6.62
C ILE A 71 -0.79 11.32 -6.47
N LYS A 72 -1.21 11.98 -7.55
CA LYS A 72 -2.33 12.91 -7.54
C LYS A 72 -3.47 12.46 -8.42
N TYR A 73 -4.70 12.71 -7.99
CA TYR A 73 -5.93 12.48 -8.77
C TYR A 73 -6.75 13.77 -8.91
N ASP A 74 -7.46 13.91 -10.03
CA ASP A 74 -8.31 15.08 -10.27
C ASP A 74 -9.53 15.07 -9.35
N TRP A 75 -9.78 16.16 -8.62
CA TRP A 75 -10.98 16.30 -7.79
C TRP A 75 -12.08 17.17 -8.41
N LEU A 76 -11.76 18.00 -9.41
CA LEU A 76 -12.71 18.93 -10.03
C LEU A 76 -13.55 18.23 -11.10
N TYR A 77 -12.92 17.56 -12.06
CA TYR A 77 -13.62 16.99 -13.22
C TYR A 77 -13.78 15.47 -13.07
N ARG A 78 -15.03 14.99 -13.03
CA ARG A 78 -15.37 13.56 -12.89
C ARG A 78 -14.56 12.86 -11.79
N SER A 79 -14.54 13.45 -10.59
CA SER A 79 -13.76 12.99 -9.44
C SER A 79 -13.82 11.46 -9.30
N PRO A 80 -12.69 10.76 -9.44
CA PRO A 80 -12.62 9.30 -9.35
C PRO A 80 -12.65 8.81 -7.91
N ILE A 81 -12.91 9.69 -6.92
CA ILE A 81 -12.88 9.41 -5.48
C ILE A 81 -13.67 8.16 -5.08
N ARG A 82 -14.86 7.96 -5.65
CA ARG A 82 -15.70 6.78 -5.37
C ARG A 82 -15.08 5.50 -5.93
N THR A 83 -14.54 5.57 -7.15
CA THR A 83 -13.87 4.45 -7.82
C THR A 83 -12.59 4.08 -7.09
N ILE A 84 -11.74 5.06 -6.77
CA ILE A 84 -10.50 4.88 -6.01
C ILE A 84 -10.81 4.23 -4.64
N ARG A 85 -11.80 4.77 -3.91
CA ARG A 85 -12.24 4.19 -2.63
C ARG A 85 -12.73 2.75 -2.78
N SER A 86 -13.46 2.44 -3.85
CA SER A 86 -13.93 1.07 -4.11
C SER A 86 -12.78 0.11 -4.38
N ILE A 87 -11.77 0.52 -5.15
CA ILE A 87 -10.54 -0.25 -5.39
C ILE A 87 -9.84 -0.56 -4.07
N PHE A 88 -9.61 0.45 -3.22
CA PHE A 88 -8.93 0.26 -1.93
C PHE A 88 -9.73 -0.60 -0.95
N LYS A 89 -11.05 -0.47 -0.92
CA LYS A 89 -11.91 -1.38 -0.13
C LYS A 89 -11.82 -2.82 -0.60
N ALA A 90 -11.66 -3.06 -1.91
CA ALA A 90 -11.48 -4.41 -2.44
C ALA A 90 -10.13 -4.99 -2.07
N ASP A 91 -9.05 -4.21 -2.12
CA ASP A 91 -7.71 -4.67 -1.74
C ASP A 91 -7.60 -4.96 -0.24
N ASN A 92 -8.19 -4.10 0.60
CA ASN A 92 -8.21 -4.30 2.04
C ASN A 92 -9.01 -5.56 2.47
N LYS A 93 -9.78 -6.21 1.59
CA LYS A 93 -10.41 -7.50 1.89
C LYS A 93 -9.49 -8.69 1.65
N LYS A 94 -8.39 -8.52 0.92
CA LYS A 94 -7.46 -9.60 0.60
C LYS A 94 -6.57 -9.92 1.80
N PRO A 95 -6.16 -11.18 1.99
CA PRO A 95 -5.22 -11.59 3.03
C PRO A 95 -3.78 -11.21 2.64
N THR A 96 -3.50 -9.91 2.61
CA THR A 96 -2.19 -9.33 2.27
C THR A 96 -1.76 -8.28 3.29
N GLY A 97 -0.45 -7.98 3.28
CA GLY A 97 0.15 -6.88 4.03
C GLY A 97 -0.16 -5.49 3.45
N LEU A 98 -0.60 -5.39 2.18
CA LEU A 98 -0.99 -4.12 1.58
C LEU A 98 -2.27 -3.59 2.23
N ARG A 99 -2.18 -2.42 2.88
CA ARG A 99 -3.32 -1.77 3.55
C ARG A 99 -3.41 -0.31 3.16
N TRP A 100 -4.51 0.02 2.49
CA TRP A 100 -4.87 1.40 2.18
C TRP A 100 -5.61 2.02 3.36
N SER A 101 -5.07 3.13 3.88
CA SER A 101 -5.68 3.89 4.96
C SER A 101 -6.08 5.28 4.48
N GLU A 102 -7.32 5.68 4.76
CA GLU A 102 -7.81 7.04 4.49
C GLU A 102 -7.51 7.91 5.71
N TYR A 103 -6.57 8.86 5.60
CA TYR A 103 -6.12 9.65 6.75
C TYR A 103 -6.70 11.05 6.83
N CYS A 104 -7.30 11.55 5.75
CA CYS A 104 -8.03 12.80 5.74
C CYS A 104 -9.30 12.64 4.90
N ARG A 105 -10.43 13.00 5.51
CA ARG A 105 -11.76 12.98 4.89
C ARG A 105 -12.46 14.31 5.16
N ARG A 106 -12.13 15.30 4.35
CA ARG A 106 -12.84 16.59 4.32
C ARG A 106 -13.73 16.63 3.09
N GLN A 107 -13.49 17.59 2.19
CA GLN A 107 -14.14 17.66 0.88
C GLN A 107 -13.59 16.60 -0.09
N TYR A 108 -12.34 16.18 0.12
CA TYR A 108 -11.63 15.17 -0.66
C TYR A 108 -11.00 14.13 0.28
N SER A 109 -10.54 13.05 -0.32
CA SER A 109 -9.94 11.93 0.41
C SER A 109 -8.47 11.80 0.11
N PHE A 110 -7.71 11.52 1.16
CA PHE A 110 -6.29 11.24 1.06
C PHE A 110 -6.04 9.81 1.54
N TRP A 111 -5.22 9.08 0.80
CA TRP A 111 -4.92 7.69 1.12
C TRP A 111 -3.43 7.45 1.17
N LYS A 112 -3.03 6.55 2.06
CA LYS A 112 -1.68 6.05 2.12
C LYS A 112 -1.65 4.53 2.22
N ALA A 113 -0.64 3.93 1.62
CA ALA A 113 -0.28 2.53 1.79
C ALA A 113 1.24 2.39 1.80
N THR A 114 1.73 1.23 2.23
CA THR A 114 3.15 0.88 2.16
C THR A 114 3.31 -0.45 1.44
N CYS A 115 4.37 -0.57 0.63
CA CYS A 115 4.74 -1.80 -0.05
C CYS A 115 6.27 -1.88 -0.09
N ASN A 116 6.84 -2.99 0.40
CA ASN A 116 8.27 -3.31 0.33
C ASN A 116 9.20 -2.15 0.73
N GLY A 117 8.87 -1.42 1.80
CA GLY A 117 9.69 -0.32 2.30
C GLY A 117 9.48 1.03 1.61
N VAL A 118 8.47 1.15 0.74
CA VAL A 118 8.10 2.41 0.08
C VAL A 118 6.68 2.79 0.47
N ALA A 119 6.48 4.05 0.83
CA ALA A 119 5.16 4.62 1.07
C ALA A 119 4.57 5.16 -0.24
N ILE A 120 3.26 5.03 -0.39
CA ILE A 120 2.50 5.56 -1.52
C ILE A 120 1.43 6.48 -0.95
N ASP A 121 1.52 7.76 -1.28
CA ASP A 121 0.53 8.78 -0.91
C ASP A 121 -0.31 9.17 -2.13
N ILE A 122 -1.63 9.10 -1.98
CA ILE A 122 -2.60 9.46 -3.02
C ILE A 122 -3.45 10.61 -2.51
N ALA A 123 -3.34 11.75 -3.19
CA ALA A 123 -3.97 13.00 -2.77
C ALA A 123 -4.68 13.71 -3.93
N PRO A 124 -5.72 14.51 -3.66
CA PRO A 124 -6.38 15.31 -4.68
C PRO A 124 -5.47 16.44 -5.19
N TRP A 125 -5.59 16.77 -6.48
CA TRP A 125 -5.08 18.01 -7.05
C TRP A 125 -5.89 18.40 -8.30
N ASP A 126 -6.20 19.69 -8.46
CA ASP A 126 -7.05 20.20 -9.54
C ASP A 126 -6.35 20.27 -10.90
N GLY A 127 -5.02 20.34 -10.92
CA GLY A 127 -4.24 20.41 -12.17
C GLY A 127 -3.97 19.05 -12.86
N VAL A 128 -4.48 17.93 -12.34
CA VAL A 128 -4.13 16.59 -12.87
C VAL A 128 -4.51 16.43 -14.34
N LEU A 129 -5.64 16.99 -14.77
CA LEU A 129 -6.07 16.94 -16.16
C LEU A 129 -5.08 17.63 -17.10
N TYR A 130 -4.52 18.78 -16.68
CA TYR A 130 -3.52 19.54 -17.43
C TYR A 130 -2.23 18.75 -17.61
N LEU A 131 -1.85 17.96 -16.61
CA LEU A 131 -0.62 17.17 -16.65
C LEU A 131 -0.69 15.94 -17.54
N ARG A 132 -1.87 15.36 -17.79
CA ARG A 132 -1.96 14.11 -18.56
C ARG A 132 -1.30 14.21 -19.94
N ASN A 133 -1.37 15.37 -20.57
CA ASN A 133 -0.80 15.59 -21.90
C ASN A 133 0.69 15.96 -21.88
N LYS A 134 1.26 16.18 -20.69
CA LYS A 134 2.63 16.65 -20.46
C LYS A 134 3.46 15.64 -19.66
N ALA A 135 2.79 14.66 -19.07
CA ALA A 135 3.39 13.57 -18.33
C ALA A 135 4.06 12.56 -19.28
N VAL A 136 5.04 11.83 -18.74
CA VAL A 136 5.69 10.71 -19.42
C VAL A 136 5.29 9.40 -18.78
N ILE A 137 5.42 8.31 -19.52
CA ILE A 137 5.19 6.97 -18.97
C ILE A 137 6.41 6.57 -18.14
N GLN A 138 6.15 6.12 -16.92
CA GLN A 138 7.15 5.58 -16.02
C GLN A 138 6.61 4.37 -15.26
N LYS A 139 7.52 3.52 -14.75
CA LYS A 139 7.15 2.33 -14.01
C LYS A 139 7.04 2.61 -12.52
N LEU A 140 6.00 2.07 -11.91
CA LEU A 140 5.82 1.98 -10.46
C LEU A 140 5.38 0.56 -10.09
N ALA A 141 6.19 -0.15 -9.31
CA ALA A 141 6.07 -1.58 -9.07
C ALA A 141 5.91 -2.41 -10.37
N GLY A 142 6.61 -2.03 -11.45
CA GLY A 142 6.54 -2.66 -12.76
C GLY A 142 5.33 -2.26 -13.62
N VAL A 143 4.43 -1.40 -13.11
CA VAL A 143 3.24 -0.93 -13.84
C VAL A 143 3.49 0.41 -14.50
N GLU A 144 3.15 0.54 -15.77
CA GLU A 144 3.22 1.79 -16.50
C GLU A 144 2.17 2.80 -16.01
N MET A 145 2.63 3.98 -15.61
CA MET A 145 1.83 5.07 -15.09
C MET A 145 2.34 6.40 -15.63
N LEU A 146 1.45 7.40 -15.72
CA LEU A 146 1.84 8.76 -16.07
C LEU A 146 2.57 9.41 -14.89
N ALA A 147 3.74 10.01 -15.15
CA ALA A 147 4.57 10.71 -14.18
C ALA A 147 4.97 12.11 -14.68
N LEU A 148 5.15 13.03 -13.74
CA LEU A 148 5.67 14.36 -14.02
C LEU A 148 7.11 14.29 -14.56
N ARG A 149 7.42 15.24 -15.46
CA ARG A 149 8.76 15.46 -16.00
C ARG A 149 9.09 16.95 -15.94
N GLU A 150 10.36 17.29 -16.12
CA GLU A 150 10.74 18.65 -16.46
C GLU A 150 10.17 19.11 -17.81
N PRO A 151 9.84 20.40 -17.96
CA PRO A 151 9.96 21.49 -16.95
C PRO A 151 8.76 21.61 -16.00
N GLU A 152 7.67 20.87 -16.23
CA GLU A 152 6.43 20.94 -15.45
C GLU A 152 6.65 20.69 -13.96
N PHE A 153 7.51 19.71 -13.64
CA PHE A 153 7.87 19.40 -12.27
C PHE A 153 8.44 20.61 -11.54
N THR A 154 9.48 21.24 -12.09
CA THR A 154 10.12 22.42 -11.47
C THR A 154 9.13 23.58 -11.33
N ASN A 155 8.30 23.81 -12.35
CA ASN A 155 7.28 24.87 -12.30
C ASN A 155 6.30 24.67 -11.14
N ILE A 156 5.79 23.45 -10.97
CA ILE A 156 4.83 23.11 -9.90
C ILE A 156 5.51 23.09 -8.53
N LYS A 157 6.74 22.56 -8.45
CA LYS A 157 7.53 22.55 -7.22
C LYS A 157 7.72 23.98 -6.71
N ASN A 158 8.12 24.89 -7.59
CA ASN A 158 8.37 26.28 -7.24
C ASN A 158 7.10 27.09 -6.94
N SER A 159 5.96 26.79 -7.57
CA SER A 159 4.73 27.57 -7.39
C SER A 159 3.94 27.21 -6.14
N SER A 160 3.89 25.91 -5.77
CA SER A 160 2.85 25.43 -4.86
C SER A 160 3.32 24.37 -3.86
N LEU A 161 4.48 23.75 -4.07
CA LEU A 161 4.94 22.61 -3.25
C LEU A 161 6.24 22.86 -2.50
N LYS A 162 6.96 23.94 -2.77
CA LYS A 162 8.29 24.21 -2.21
C LYS A 162 8.32 24.15 -0.67
N GLU A 163 7.28 24.68 -0.04
CA GLU A 163 7.15 24.69 1.42
C GLU A 163 6.52 23.40 1.99
N GLN A 164 5.73 22.69 1.18
CA GLN A 164 4.99 21.51 1.63
C GLN A 164 5.79 20.21 1.49
N LEU A 165 6.61 20.10 0.43
CA LEU A 165 7.39 18.92 0.07
C LEU A 165 8.76 19.35 -0.47
N PRO A 166 9.67 19.85 0.39
CA PRO A 166 10.97 20.36 -0.05
C PRO A 166 11.84 19.27 -0.71
N GLY A 167 11.78 18.04 -0.19
CA GLY A 167 12.53 16.85 -0.66
C GLY A 167 11.95 16.18 -1.90
N LEU A 168 10.83 16.68 -2.44
CA LEU A 168 10.22 16.08 -3.63
C LEU A 168 11.18 16.17 -4.83
N ALA A 169 11.47 15.03 -5.44
CA ALA A 169 12.25 14.89 -6.64
C ALA A 169 11.42 14.21 -7.75
N ILE A 170 11.89 14.34 -9.00
CA ILE A 170 11.32 13.61 -10.12
C ILE A 170 11.52 12.13 -9.89
N LEU A 171 10.52 11.34 -10.24
CA LEU A 171 10.68 9.90 -10.32
C LEU A 171 11.63 9.60 -11.50
N GLU A 172 12.81 9.04 -11.25
CA GLU A 172 13.74 8.63 -12.32
C GLU A 172 13.73 7.12 -12.53
N HIS A 173 13.61 6.37 -11.44
CA HIS A 173 13.61 4.91 -11.41
C HIS A 173 12.41 4.40 -10.61
N ASP A 174 12.02 3.15 -10.84
CA ASP A 174 10.96 2.50 -10.06
C ASP A 174 11.45 2.26 -8.63
N PRO A 175 10.85 2.91 -7.62
CA PRO A 175 11.37 2.88 -6.27
C PRO A 175 10.89 1.66 -5.50
N ILE A 176 9.86 0.94 -5.98
CA ILE A 176 9.25 -0.19 -5.27
C ILE A 176 9.95 -1.49 -5.69
N PRO A 177 10.72 -2.15 -4.79
CA PRO A 177 11.35 -3.42 -5.09
C PRO A 177 10.28 -4.50 -5.32
N LEU A 178 10.47 -5.37 -6.30
CA LEU A 178 9.67 -6.57 -6.51
C LEU A 178 10.45 -7.77 -5.97
N LEU A 179 9.99 -8.35 -4.87
CA LEU A 179 10.71 -9.39 -4.11
C LEU A 179 10.20 -10.81 -4.42
N TRP A 180 8.99 -10.93 -4.96
CA TRP A 180 8.26 -12.19 -5.16
C TRP A 180 7.93 -12.47 -6.63
N LEU A 181 8.01 -11.45 -7.47
CA LEU A 181 7.81 -11.54 -8.92
C LEU A 181 9.17 -11.38 -9.61
N GLN A 182 9.80 -12.49 -9.95
CA GLN A 182 11.00 -12.56 -10.81
C GLN A 182 10.63 -13.12 -12.18
#